data_AF-A0A9Q9DUD6-F1
#
_entry.id   AF-A0A9Q9DUD6-F1
#
_cell.length_a   1.000
_cell.length_b   1.000
_cell.length_c   1.000
_cell.angle_alpha   90.00
_cell.angle_beta   90.00
_cell.angle_gamma   90.00
#
_symmetry.space_group_name_H-M   'P 1'
#
loop_
_entity.id
_entity.type
_entity.pdbx_description
1 polymer ?
#
loop_
_entity_poly.entity_id
_entity_poly.type
_entity_poly.pdbx_seq_one_letter_code
_entity_poly.pdbx_strand_id
1 'polypeptide(L)'
;MSAPTTDAVPIPREPSTSEALSLFQTIEETFPSKSLGPDKWYIVLLAALVSGGQPNFSPLLYQHLIQRSEYQTPDERQALLRRLRETLMKLVIIVGVCKPLEAIFDIAAVVRDEDKDLSATR
;
A
#
# COMPACT_ATOMS: atom_id res chain seq x y z
N MET A 1 52.49 -11.18 -2.98
CA MET A 1 51.13 -11.74 -3.19
C MET A 1 50.18 -10.84 -2.40
N SER A 2 49.56 -9.87 -3.07
CA SER A 2 48.63 -8.92 -2.44
C SER A 2 47.23 -9.54 -2.45
N ALA A 3 46.59 -9.57 -1.27
CA ALA A 3 45.24 -10.11 -1.11
C ALA A 3 44.21 -9.24 -1.86
N PRO A 4 43.12 -9.83 -2.40
CA PRO A 4 42.08 -9.05 -3.05
C PRO A 4 41.30 -8.25 -2.01
N THR A 5 41.24 -6.94 -2.20
CA THR A 5 40.39 -6.04 -1.41
C THR A 5 38.94 -6.37 -1.75
N THR A 6 38.19 -6.89 -0.79
CA THR A 6 36.75 -7.11 -0.92
C THR A 6 36.07 -5.74 -0.95
N ASP A 7 35.81 -5.20 -2.14
CA ASP A 7 34.92 -4.05 -2.31
C ASP A 7 33.51 -4.47 -1.84
N ALA A 8 33.14 -4.02 -0.64
CA ALA A 8 31.83 -4.31 -0.07
C ALA A 8 30.75 -3.61 -0.92
N VAL A 9 29.87 -4.41 -1.52
CA VAL A 9 28.68 -3.90 -2.22
C VAL A 9 27.82 -3.14 -1.21
N PRO A 10 27.49 -1.84 -1.44
CA PRO A 10 26.62 -1.09 -0.55
C PRO A 10 25.23 -1.75 -0.52
N ILE A 11 24.81 -2.23 0.65
CA ILE A 11 23.46 -2.79 0.83
C ILE A 11 22.47 -1.61 0.82
N PRO A 12 21.45 -1.61 -0.06
CA PRO A 12 20.41 -0.59 -0.05
C PRO A 12 19.72 -0.53 1.30
N ARG A 13 19.56 0.69 1.86
CA ARG A 13 18.87 0.90 3.14
C ARG A 13 17.38 0.64 2.97
N GLU A 14 16.79 -0.11 3.89
CA GLU A 14 15.32 -0.26 3.94
C GLU A 14 14.66 1.07 4.34
N PRO A 15 13.57 1.47 3.65
CA PRO A 15 12.82 2.67 4.02
C PRO A 15 12.21 2.54 5.42
N SER A 16 12.11 3.63 6.17
CA SER A 16 11.45 3.64 7.48
C SER A 16 9.95 3.98 7.37
N THR A 17 9.18 3.66 8.41
CA THR A 17 7.75 4.02 8.52
C THR A 17 7.52 5.54 8.38
N SER A 18 8.38 6.38 8.97
CA SER A 18 8.24 7.83 8.87
C SER A 18 8.44 8.35 7.45
N GLU A 19 9.37 7.73 6.71
CA GLU A 19 9.62 8.06 5.31
C GLU A 19 8.44 7.64 4.42
N ALA A 20 7.86 6.47 4.68
CA ALA A 20 6.64 6.04 4.00
C ALA A 20 5.46 6.99 4.25
N LEU A 21 5.22 7.41 5.50
CA LEU A 21 4.16 8.38 5.81
C LEU A 21 4.39 9.75 5.13
N SER A 22 5.63 10.24 5.13
CA SER A 22 6.00 11.46 4.42
C SER A 22 5.76 11.33 2.92
N LEU A 23 6.05 10.17 2.33
CA LEU A 23 5.75 9.88 0.93
C LEU A 23 4.24 9.89 0.66
N PHE A 24 3.41 9.33 1.55
CA PHE A 24 1.96 9.28 1.37
C PHE A 24 1.37 10.70 1.33
N GLN A 25 1.78 11.55 2.26
CA GLN A 25 1.38 12.96 2.30
C GLN A 25 1.84 13.72 1.06
N THR A 26 3.11 13.54 0.67
CA THR A 26 3.67 14.18 -0.53
C THR A 26 2.88 13.79 -1.78
N ILE A 27 2.53 12.51 -1.93
CA ILE A 27 1.76 12.04 -3.09
C ILE A 27 0.35 12.60 -3.05
N GLU A 28 -0.33 12.59 -1.90
CA GLU A 28 -1.68 13.13 -1.76
C GLU A 28 -1.73 14.62 -2.16
N GLU A 29 -0.74 15.41 -1.74
CA GLU A 29 -0.65 16.84 -2.04
C GLU A 29 -0.33 17.12 -3.53
N THR A 30 0.52 16.29 -4.13
CA THR A 30 1.01 16.50 -5.50
C THR A 30 0.19 15.81 -6.56
N PHE A 31 -0.66 14.83 -6.18
CA PHE A 31 -1.48 14.09 -7.12
C PHE A 31 -2.45 15.03 -7.84
N PRO A 32 -2.65 14.88 -9.17
CA PRO A 32 -3.53 15.75 -9.96
C PRO A 32 -5.02 15.44 -9.71
N SER A 33 -5.46 15.63 -8.46
CA SER A 33 -6.80 15.31 -7.97
C SER A 33 -7.91 16.07 -8.70
N LYS A 34 -7.60 17.25 -9.28
CA LYS A 34 -8.56 18.04 -10.07
C LYS A 34 -8.97 17.35 -11.38
N SER A 35 -8.08 16.58 -12.01
CA SER A 35 -8.37 15.90 -13.29
C SER A 35 -8.68 14.42 -13.10
N LEU A 36 -8.02 13.75 -12.14
CA LEU A 36 -8.19 12.31 -11.94
C LEU A 36 -9.19 11.97 -10.83
N GLY A 37 -9.44 12.87 -9.89
CA GLY A 37 -10.28 12.62 -8.71
C GLY A 37 -9.45 12.45 -7.43
N PRO A 38 -9.93 12.96 -6.28
CA PRO A 38 -9.18 12.98 -5.02
C PRO A 38 -9.04 11.62 -4.35
N ASP A 39 -9.78 10.62 -4.82
CA ASP A 39 -9.89 9.28 -4.25
C ASP A 39 -9.08 8.22 -5.04
N LYS A 40 -8.15 8.66 -5.91
CA LYS A 40 -7.38 7.74 -6.78
C LYS A 40 -5.90 7.68 -6.47
N TRP A 41 -5.35 8.65 -5.74
CA TRP A 41 -3.92 8.73 -5.45
C TRP A 41 -3.40 7.47 -4.73
N TYR A 42 -4.16 6.98 -3.75
CA TYR A 42 -3.78 5.81 -2.95
C TYR A 42 -3.81 4.51 -3.75
N ILE A 43 -4.59 4.43 -4.83
CA ILE A 43 -4.61 3.26 -5.73
C ILE A 43 -3.30 3.19 -6.52
N VAL A 44 -2.88 4.34 -7.06
CA VAL A 44 -1.63 4.44 -7.82
C VAL A 44 -0.44 4.18 -6.91
N LEU A 45 -0.45 4.76 -5.71
CA LEU A 45 0.56 4.51 -4.69
C LEU A 45 0.59 3.03 -4.27
N LEU A 46 -0.55 2.41 -3.96
CA LEU A 46 -0.59 1.00 -3.56
C LEU A 46 -0.02 0.09 -4.67
N ALA A 47 -0.41 0.34 -5.92
CA ALA A 47 0.12 -0.39 -7.07
C ALA A 47 1.64 -0.20 -7.18
N ALA A 48 2.16 1.02 -6.99
CA ALA A 48 3.59 1.32 -7.03
C ALA A 48 4.37 0.68 -5.86
N LEU A 49 3.84 0.70 -4.64
CA LEU A 49 4.45 0.06 -3.47
C LEU A 49 4.61 -1.44 -3.68
N VAL A 50 3.53 -2.11 -4.08
CA VAL A 50 3.52 -3.58 -4.22
C VAL A 50 4.35 -4.02 -5.42
N SER A 51 4.24 -3.33 -6.56
CA SER A 51 5.06 -3.64 -7.74
C SER A 51 6.53 -3.26 -7.56
N GLY A 52 6.83 -2.24 -6.75
CA GLY A 52 8.18 -1.81 -6.38
C GLY A 52 8.85 -2.66 -5.29
N GLY A 53 8.21 -3.76 -4.86
CA GLY A 53 8.78 -4.70 -3.88
C GLY A 53 8.66 -4.26 -2.43
N GLN A 54 7.77 -3.31 -2.12
CA GLN A 54 7.53 -2.76 -0.78
C GLN A 54 6.08 -3.03 -0.28
N PRO A 55 5.57 -4.28 -0.33
CA PRO A 55 4.20 -4.60 0.07
C PRO A 55 3.94 -4.39 1.57
N ASN A 56 4.99 -4.43 2.40
CA ASN A 56 4.97 -4.24 3.85
C ASN A 56 4.44 -2.85 4.30
N PHE A 57 4.42 -1.85 3.41
CA PHE A 57 3.82 -0.54 3.70
C PHE A 57 2.32 -0.44 3.37
N SER A 58 1.73 -1.47 2.76
CA SER A 58 0.29 -1.55 2.47
C SER A 58 -0.60 -1.43 3.72
N PRO A 59 -0.33 -2.13 4.85
CA PRO A 59 -1.10 -1.93 6.08
C PRO A 59 -0.98 -0.51 6.64
N LEU A 60 0.21 0.11 6.53
CA LEU A 60 0.45 1.49 6.97
C LEU A 60 -0.38 2.48 6.13
N LEU A 61 -0.46 2.26 4.81
CA LEU A 61 -1.30 3.06 3.91
C LEU A 61 -2.77 2.94 4.30
N TYR A 62 -3.28 1.73 4.57
CA TYR A 62 -4.65 1.54 5.06
C TYR A 62 -4.90 2.29 6.38
N GLN A 63 -4.01 2.15 7.37
CA GLN A 63 -4.11 2.85 8.65
C GLN A 63 -4.09 4.36 8.51
N HIS A 64 -3.29 4.90 7.58
CA HIS A 64 -3.26 6.32 7.28
C HIS A 64 -4.59 6.80 6.66
N LEU A 65 -5.15 6.03 5.72
CA LEU A 65 -6.40 6.40 5.06
C LEU A 65 -7.58 6.44 6.03
N ILE A 66 -7.74 5.44 6.91
CA ILE A 66 -8.88 5.38 7.84
C ILE A 66 -8.88 6.47 8.92
N GLN A 67 -7.81 7.26 9.05
CA GLN A 67 -7.77 8.44 9.91
C GLN A 67 -8.52 9.63 9.30
N ARG A 68 -8.83 9.59 8.00
CA ARG A 68 -9.56 10.67 7.31
C ARG A 68 -11.02 10.72 7.73
N SER A 69 -11.60 11.92 7.67
CA SER A 69 -13.00 12.17 8.03
C SER A 69 -14.03 11.43 7.16
N GLU A 70 -13.61 10.87 6.02
CA GLU A 70 -14.46 10.10 5.10
C GLU A 70 -14.63 8.62 5.49
N TYR A 71 -13.91 8.12 6.50
CA TYR A 71 -13.90 6.71 6.88
C TYR A 71 -14.24 6.49 8.36
N GLN A 72 -15.24 7.22 8.84
CA GLN A 72 -15.64 7.20 10.26
C GLN A 72 -16.58 6.04 10.56
N THR A 73 -17.31 5.56 9.57
CA THR A 73 -18.23 4.42 9.69
C THR A 73 -17.58 3.10 9.24
N PRO A 74 -18.02 1.94 9.77
CA PRO A 74 -17.58 0.65 9.29
C PRO A 74 -17.85 0.45 7.78
N ASP A 75 -19.01 0.88 7.29
CA ASP A 75 -19.39 0.73 5.87
C ASP A 75 -18.41 1.46 4.93
N GLU A 76 -17.97 2.66 5.31
CA GLU A 76 -16.96 3.43 4.55
C GLU A 76 -15.59 2.72 4.57
N ARG A 77 -15.17 2.19 5.72
CA ARG A 77 -13.90 1.44 5.85
C ARG A 77 -13.93 0.13 5.08
N GLN A 78 -15.07 -0.57 5.09
CA GLN A 78 -15.31 -1.76 4.29
C GLN A 78 -15.25 -1.46 2.79
N ALA A 79 -15.87 -0.35 2.34
CA ALA A 79 -15.80 0.09 0.96
C ALA A 79 -14.36 0.41 0.53
N LEU A 80 -13.58 1.07 1.39
CA LEU A 80 -12.15 1.29 1.17
C LEU A 80 -11.39 -0.04 1.06
N LEU A 81 -11.57 -0.94 2.02
CA LEU A 81 -10.91 -2.25 2.02
C LEU A 81 -11.23 -3.07 0.78
N ARG A 82 -12.48 -3.01 0.31
CA ARG A 82 -12.88 -3.66 -0.94
C ARG A 82 -12.07 -3.11 -2.09
N ARG A 83 -12.01 -1.78 -2.24
CA ARG A 83 -11.25 -1.09 -3.28
C ARG A 83 -9.77 -1.46 -3.27
N LEU A 84 -9.12 -1.45 -2.10
CA LEU A 84 -7.71 -1.86 -1.98
C LEU A 84 -7.51 -3.33 -2.37
N ARG A 85 -8.40 -4.24 -1.92
CA ARG A 85 -8.37 -5.66 -2.33
C ARG A 85 -8.55 -5.84 -3.82
N GLU A 86 -9.49 -5.13 -4.46
CA GLU A 86 -9.66 -5.26 -5.91
C GLU A 86 -8.42 -4.79 -6.67
N THR A 87 -7.79 -3.68 -6.23
CA THR A 87 -6.54 -3.21 -6.81
C THR A 87 -5.46 -4.28 -6.74
N LEU A 88 -5.26 -4.89 -5.57
CA LEU A 88 -4.26 -5.94 -5.36
C LEU A 88 -4.56 -7.20 -6.18
N MET A 89 -5.81 -7.65 -6.21
CA MET A 89 -6.24 -8.78 -7.02
C MET A 89 -6.03 -8.54 -8.52
N LYS A 90 -6.35 -7.33 -9.00
CA LYS A 90 -6.12 -6.92 -10.39
C LYS A 90 -4.62 -6.78 -10.70
N LEU A 91 -3.78 -6.57 -9.69
CA LEU A 91 -2.32 -6.47 -9.85
C LEU A 91 -1.64 -7.84 -10.04
N VAL A 92 -2.30 -8.93 -9.62
CA VAL A 92 -1.78 -10.32 -9.75
C VAL A 92 -1.41 -10.66 -11.19
N ILE A 93 -2.18 -10.20 -12.18
CA ILE A 93 -1.90 -10.47 -13.60
C ILE A 93 -0.68 -9.72 -14.13
N ILE A 94 -0.19 -8.68 -13.44
CA ILE A 94 0.94 -7.84 -13.88
C ILE A 94 2.24 -8.24 -13.18
N VAL A 95 2.21 -8.40 -11.86
CA VAL A 95 3.41 -8.66 -11.02
C VAL A 95 3.45 -10.05 -10.41
N GLY A 96 2.48 -10.90 -10.73
CA GLY A 96 2.35 -12.23 -10.13
C GLY A 96 1.70 -12.19 -8.76
N VAL A 97 1.51 -13.38 -8.18
CA VAL A 97 0.63 -13.58 -7.02
C VAL A 97 1.26 -13.22 -5.68
N CYS A 98 2.58 -13.39 -5.53
CA CYS A 98 3.22 -13.37 -4.21
C CYS A 98 3.07 -12.01 -3.51
N LYS A 99 3.43 -10.92 -4.18
CA LYS A 99 3.46 -9.57 -3.57
C LYS A 99 2.07 -8.99 -3.30
N PRO A 100 1.09 -9.11 -4.21
CA PRO A 100 -0.27 -8.69 -3.90
C PRO A 100 -0.93 -9.49 -2.78
N LEU A 101 -0.72 -10.82 -2.70
CA LEU A 101 -1.28 -11.61 -1.60
C LEU A 101 -0.64 -11.26 -0.25
N GLU A 102 0.68 -11.06 -0.21
CA GLU A 102 1.40 -10.56 0.97
C GLU A 102 0.75 -9.27 1.49
N ALA A 103 0.55 -8.27 0.60
CA ALA A 103 -0.12 -7.03 0.95
C ALA A 103 -1.58 -7.22 1.43
N ILE A 104 -2.35 -8.15 0.83
CA ILE A 104 -3.72 -8.46 1.25
C ILE A 104 -3.73 -9.02 2.67
N PHE A 105 -2.84 -9.96 2.99
CA PHE A 105 -2.76 -10.56 4.32
C PHE A 105 -2.29 -9.57 5.37
N ASP A 106 -1.31 -8.73 5.05
CA ASP A 106 -0.80 -7.70 5.96
C ASP A 106 -1.87 -6.64 6.28
N ILE A 107 -2.63 -6.19 5.27
CA ILE A 107 -3.78 -5.31 5.50
C ILE A 107 -4.80 -6.03 6.39
N ALA A 108 -5.17 -7.28 6.07
CA ALA A 108 -6.16 -8.03 6.84
C ALA A 108 -5.76 -8.22 8.31
N ALA A 109 -4.46 -8.29 8.62
CA ALA A 109 -3.95 -8.42 9.97
C ALA A 109 -4.15 -7.16 10.84
N VAL A 110 -4.30 -5.98 10.23
CA VAL A 110 -4.52 -4.70 10.95
C VAL A 110 -5.97 -4.21 10.90
N VAL A 111 -6.84 -4.91 10.17
CA VAL A 111 -8.28 -4.58 10.06
C VAL A 111 -9.00 -4.98 11.35
N ARG A 112 -9.82 -4.06 11.87
CA ARG A 112 -10.67 -4.31 13.04
C ARG A 112 -11.76 -5.32 12.69
N ASP A 113 -12.23 -6.08 13.66
CA ASP A 113 -13.26 -7.11 13.42
C ASP A 113 -14.55 -6.55 12.79
N GLU A 114 -14.98 -5.35 13.21
CA GLU A 114 -16.14 -4.64 12.67
C GLU A 114 -15.98 -4.19 11.20
N ASP A 115 -14.73 -4.05 10.74
CA ASP A 115 -14.39 -3.56 9.41
C ASP A 115 -14.14 -4.71 8.42
N LYS A 116 -14.25 -5.96 8.87
CA LYS A 116 -14.07 -7.14 8.01
C LYS A 116 -15.20 -7.22 6.99
N ASP A 117 -14.88 -6.97 5.73
CA ASP A 117 -15.81 -7.12 4.62
C ASP A 117 -15.66 -8.50 3.96
N LEU A 118 -16.61 -9.38 4.24
CA LEU A 118 -16.71 -10.75 3.72
C LEU A 118 -17.44 -10.84 2.37
N SER A 119 -17.81 -9.70 1.77
CA SER A 119 -18.43 -9.71 0.44
C SER A 119 -17.41 -10.05 -0.64
N ALA A 120 -17.91 -10.59 -1.75
CA ALA A 120 -17.09 -10.87 -2.92
C ALA A 120 -16.71 -9.56 -3.66
N THR A 121 -15.47 -9.50 -4.12
CA THR A 121 -14.96 -8.47 -5.03
C THR A 121 -15.60 -8.61 -6.42
N ARG A 122 -15.87 -7.49 -7.11
CA ARG A 122 -16.51 -7.46 -8.45
C ARG A 122 -15.52 -7.20 -9.58
#